data_AF-A0A4Q3ILC1-F1
#
_entry.id   AF-A0A4Q3ILC1-F1
#
_cell.length_a   1.000
_cell.length_b   1.000
_cell.length_c   1.000
_cell.angle_alpha   90.00
_cell.angle_beta   90.00
_cell.angle_gamma   90.00
#
_symmetry.space_group_name_H-M   'P 1'
#
loop_
_entity.id
_entity.type
_entity.pdbx_description
1 polymer ?
#
loop_
_entity_poly.entity_id
_entity_poly.type
_entity_poly.pdbx_seq_one_letter_code
_entity_poly.pdbx_strand_id
1 'polypeptide(L)' 'MNERPLFDPLPDRVTSLQRQAADPQSSIWVEANAGSGKTRVLTDRVLRLMLAGVKPDQILCLTYT' A
#
# COMPACT_ATOMS: atom_id res chain seq x y z
N MET A 1 3.55 -20.83 -29.52
CA MET A 1 2.66 -19.73 -29.14
C MET A 1 2.29 -19.97 -27.68
N ASN A 2 3.08 -19.42 -26.74
CA ASN A 2 2.91 -19.64 -25.31
C ASN A 2 3.13 -18.30 -24.61
N GLU A 3 2.09 -17.48 -24.64
CA GLU A 3 2.07 -16.17 -23.98
C GLU A 3 1.85 -16.38 -22.48
N ARG A 4 2.97 -16.42 -21.73
CA ARG A 4 2.92 -16.25 -20.27
C ARG A 4 2.16 -14.96 -19.99
N PRO A 5 1.13 -14.95 -19.13
CA PRO A 5 0.47 -13.72 -18.77
C PRO A 5 1.52 -12.75 -18.20
N LEU A 6 1.55 -11.53 -18.75
CA LEU A 6 2.52 -10.49 -18.37
C LEU A 6 2.40 -10.11 -16.88
N PHE A 7 1.28 -10.46 -16.24
CA PHE A 7 1.04 -10.35 -14.81
C PHE A 7 0.22 -11.54 -14.33
N ASP A 8 0.79 -12.36 -13.45
CA ASP A 8 -0.04 -13.20 -12.58
C ASP A 8 -0.67 -12.30 -11.52
N PRO A 9 -2.01 -12.18 -11.45
CA PRO A 9 -2.64 -11.38 -10.43
C PRO A 9 -2.37 -11.98 -9.05
N LEU A 10 -1.99 -11.11 -8.10
CA LEU A 10 -1.83 -11.49 -6.71
C LEU A 10 -3.15 -12.10 -6.18
N PRO A 11 -3.12 -13.06 -5.24
CA PRO A 11 -4.34 -13.62 -4.69
C PRO A 11 -5.23 -12.53 -4.07
N ASP A 12 -6.55 -12.60 -4.32
CA ASP A 12 -7.52 -11.56 -3.94
C ASP A 12 -7.43 -11.15 -2.46
N ARG A 13 -7.19 -12.12 -1.57
CA ARG A 13 -7.03 -11.86 -0.13
C ARG A 13 -5.86 -10.93 0.17
N VAL A 14 -4.75 -11.10 -0.52
CA VAL A 14 -3.57 -10.24 -0.34
C VAL A 14 -3.88 -8.83 -0.83
N THR A 15 -4.51 -8.72 -2.00
CA THR A 15 -4.94 -7.43 -2.54
C THR A 15 -5.95 -6.72 -1.64
N SER A 16 -6.91 -7.45 -1.04
CA SER A 16 -7.88 -6.87 -0.12
C SER A 16 -7.24 -6.35 1.16
N LEU A 17 -6.29 -7.09 1.75
CA LEU A 17 -5.59 -6.68 2.97
C LEU A 17 -4.71 -5.45 2.70
N GLN A 18 -3.99 -5.42 1.58
CA GLN A 18 -3.20 -4.25 1.19
C GLN A 18 -4.09 -3.03 0.92
N ARG A 19 -5.25 -3.20 0.28
CA ARG A 19 -6.23 -2.11 0.10
C ARG A 19 -6.75 -1.57 1.43
N GLN A 20 -7.07 -2.44 2.38
CA GLN A 20 -7.50 -2.02 3.72
C GLN A 20 -6.38 -1.29 4.47
N ALA A 21 -5.15 -1.80 4.42
CA ALA A 21 -4.01 -1.14 5.05
C ALA A 21 -3.70 0.25 4.44
N ALA A 22 -3.99 0.43 3.14
CA ALA A 22 -3.84 1.70 2.46
C ALA A 22 -5.01 2.68 2.67
N ASP A 23 -6.10 2.28 3.34
CA ASP A 23 -7.26 3.16 3.57
C ASP A 23 -6.93 4.30 4.55
N PRO A 24 -6.91 5.57 4.10
CA PRO A 24 -6.52 6.70 4.94
C PRO A 24 -7.47 6.97 6.11
N GLN A 25 -8.70 6.46 6.08
CA GLN A 25 -9.71 6.68 7.13
C GLN A 25 -9.49 5.83 8.39
N SER A 26 -8.62 4.82 8.31
CA SER A 26 -8.36 3.88 9.40
C SER A 26 -6.96 4.06 9.97
N SER A 27 -6.79 4.08 11.29
CA SER A 27 -5.47 3.90 11.91
C SER A 27 -5.16 2.41 11.97
N ILE A 28 -4.02 2.00 11.42
CA ILE A 28 -3.70 0.59 11.18
C ILE A 28 -2.26 0.27 11.59
N TRP A 29 -2.07 -0.95 12.07
CA TRP A 29 -0.76 -1.56 12.29
C TRP A 29 -0.56 -2.66 11.27
N VAL A 30 0.59 -2.66 10.57
CA VAL A 30 0.91 -3.67 9.54
C VAL A 30 2.09 -4.50 10.00
N GLU A 31 1.84 -5.78 10.23
CA GLU A 31 2.89 -6.78 10.36
C GLU A 31 2.96 -7.59 9.07
N ALA A 32 4.13 -7.60 8.44
CA ALA A 32 4.36 -8.41 7.25
C ALA A 32 5.84 -8.74 7.06
N ASN A 33 6.11 -9.90 6.47
CA ASN A 33 7.46 -10.40 6.20
C ASN A 33 8.23 -9.51 5.19
N ALA A 34 9.54 -9.70 5.06
CA ALA A 34 10.31 -9.06 4.01
C ALA A 34 9.72 -9.37 2.61
N GLY A 35 9.83 -8.43 1.66
CA GLY A 35 9.32 -8.60 0.30
C GLY A 35 7.78 -8.55 0.13
N SER A 36 7.00 -8.38 1.20
CA SER A 36 5.52 -8.36 1.15
C SER A 36 4.89 -7.06 0.62
N GLY A 37 5.70 -6.11 0.15
CA GLY A 37 5.19 -4.85 -0.42
C GLY A 37 4.76 -3.79 0.60
N LYS A 38 5.21 -3.86 1.87
CA LYS A 38 4.91 -2.85 2.91
C LYS A 38 5.16 -1.41 2.45
N THR A 39 6.29 -1.15 1.79
CA THR A 39 6.63 0.17 1.26
C THR A 39 5.58 0.65 0.26
N ARG A 40 5.12 -0.22 -0.64
CA ARG A 40 4.06 0.13 -1.60
C ARG A 40 2.76 0.48 -0.90
N VAL A 41 2.37 -0.28 0.12
CA VAL A 41 1.17 0.02 0.93
C VAL A 41 1.28 1.40 1.58
N LEU A 42 2.44 1.75 2.15
CA LEU A 42 2.68 3.07 2.73
C LEU A 42 2.63 4.18 1.69
N THR A 43 3.25 3.98 0.52
CA THR A 43 3.19 4.95 -0.60
C THR A 43 1.75 5.15 -1.09
N ASP A 44 1.00 4.07 -1.30
CA ASP A 44 -0.41 4.13 -1.73
C ASP A 44 -1.27 4.85 -0.69
N ARG A 45 -0.99 4.66 0.60
CA ARG A 45 -1.68 5.36 1.69
C ARG A 45 -1.42 6.87 1.67
N VAL A 46 -0.16 7.29 1.50
CA VAL A 46 0.20 8.72 1.39
C VAL A 46 -0.49 9.36 0.18
N LEU A 47 -0.48 8.68 -0.97
CA LEU A 47 -1.19 9.15 -2.16
C LEU A 47 -2.69 9.30 -1.92
N ARG A 48 -3.33 8.35 -1.24
CA ARG A 48 -4.76 8.42 -0.90
C ARG A 48 -5.08 9.57 0.07
N LEU A 49 -4.21 9.87 1.03
CA LEU A 49 -4.35 11.06 1.89
C LEU A 49 -4.31 12.35 1.05
N MET A 50 -3.35 12.47 0.14
CA MET A 50 -3.24 13.63 -0.74
C MET A 50 -4.43 13.78 -1.68
N LEU A 51 -4.91 12.68 -2.27
CA LEU A 51 -6.12 12.65 -3.10
C LEU A 51 -7.38 13.02 -2.32
N ALA A 52 -7.41 12.76 -1.00
CA ALA A 52 -8.48 13.21 -0.11
C ALA A 52 -8.34 14.68 0.31
N GLY A 53 -7.35 15.42 -0.20
CA GLY A 53 -7.14 16.84 0.07
C GLY A 53 -6.22 17.15 1.26
N VAL A 54 -5.63 16.14 1.90
CA VAL A 54 -4.64 16.36 2.96
C VAL A 54 -3.38 16.98 2.34
N LYS A 55 -2.96 18.13 2.88
CA LYS A 55 -1.76 18.80 2.36
C LYS A 55 -0.51 18.02 2.74
N PRO A 56 0.53 17.94 1.88
CA PRO A 56 1.73 17.15 2.16
C PRO A 56 2.46 17.53 3.46
N ASP A 57 2.48 18.81 3.82
CA ASP A 57 3.07 19.34 5.05
C ASP A 57 2.35 18.89 6.33
N GLN A 58 1.17 18.27 6.20
CA GLN A 58 0.42 17.67 7.29
C GLN A 58 0.66 16.16 7.43
N ILE A 59 1.51 15.56 6.58
CA ILE A 59 1.79 14.11 6.56
C ILE A 59 3.23 13.85 7.02
N LEU A 60 3.38 13.12 8.13
CA LEU A 60 4.69 12.71 8.66
C LEU A 60 4.98 11.24 8.30
N CYS A 61 6.08 11.01 7.58
CA CYS A 61 6.60 9.67 7.29
C CYS A 61 7.92 9.47 8.03
N LEU A 62 8.01 8.41 8.84
CA LEU A 62 9.22 8.03 9.58
C LEU A 62 9.77 6.71 9.04
N THR A 63 11.08 6.64 8.81
CA THR A 63 11.77 5.43 8.34
C THR A 63 13.17 5.32 8.94
N TYR A 64 13.72 4.11 8.93
CA TYR A 64 15.14 3.84 9.18
C TYR A 64 15.82 3.44 7.86
N THR A 65 17.10 3.79 7.69
CA THR A 65 17.89 3.49 6.47
C THR A 65 18.97 2.46 6.75
#